data_AF-A0A4R1JYY3-F1
#
_entry.id   AF-A0A4R1JYY3-F1
#
_cell.length_a   1.000
_cell.length_b   1.000
_cell.length_c   1.000
_cell.angle_alpha   90.00
_cell.angle_beta   90.00
_cell.angle_gamma   90.00
#
_symmetry.space_group_name_H-M   'P 1'
#
loop_
_entity.id
_entity.type
_entity.pdbx_description
1 polymer ?
#
loop_
_entity_poly.entity_id
_entity_poly.type
_entity_poly.pdbx_seq_one_letter_code
_entity_poly.pdbx_strand_id
1 'polypeptide(L)'
;MKTEPEANIIENMPFVHPEILITIGKSTDPNKETTLDPVKFEKAKNKGRESANDILKQLFNKVEYGKIESHFNTERLNSKNFDSIREQIVNLYFQREVISNEANKFSLNYERIQAQHFKTSNSFFKFLLKKKIQKLTEQLEDSKNDLESVKNVEEESYLSIKCVYETNEFKQKYSDLISSFTTLKNSDVIWDMTYSEANIETKAAAQTVMRRNKVNFSFKSIPAIQTTEKNFHFENFNGGDFYFYPSFIIYFKNEEDIAILDYNDLQLNYSEARFLEEAKDIASDTEIIGETWYRVNKDGSPDKRFVGNYKIPIVLYGSIHIKTESGINELYYTSDFKKAKHFCEQYNSYQSLL
;
A
#
# COMPACT_ATOMS: atom_id res chain seq x y z
N MET A 1 15.64 57.60 12.49
CA MET A 1 16.48 56.51 13.05
C MET A 1 15.53 55.47 13.59
N LYS A 2 15.24 54.47 12.75
CA LYS A 2 15.73 53.10 12.88
C LYS A 2 15.09 52.39 14.08
N THR A 3 13.89 51.90 13.80
CA THR A 3 13.30 50.69 14.38
C THR A 3 14.30 49.55 14.27
N GLU A 4 14.73 49.01 15.41
CA GLU A 4 15.40 47.71 15.46
C GLU A 4 14.36 46.61 15.21
N PRO A 5 14.64 45.63 14.34
CA PRO A 5 13.70 44.57 14.03
C PRO A 5 13.69 43.51 15.13
N GLU A 6 12.50 43.00 15.37
CA GLU A 6 12.19 41.88 16.25
C GLU A 6 13.12 40.70 15.99
N ALA A 7 13.78 40.25 17.06
CA ALA A 7 14.68 39.13 17.04
C ALA A 7 13.93 37.83 16.71
N ASN A 8 14.43 37.14 15.68
CA ASN A 8 14.29 35.72 15.36
C ASN A 8 13.54 34.86 16.40
N ILE A 9 12.28 34.54 16.09
CA ILE A 9 11.56 33.39 16.64
C ILE A 9 11.11 32.51 15.47
N ILE A 10 12.07 32.03 14.65
CA ILE A 10 11.87 30.91 13.72
C ILE A 10 13.19 30.13 13.58
N GLU A 11 13.89 29.88 14.70
CA GLU A 11 14.89 28.81 14.78
C GLU A 11 14.15 27.55 15.24
N ASN A 12 14.29 26.47 14.47
CA ASN A 12 13.84 25.10 14.77
C ASN A 12 12.33 24.82 14.67
N MET A 13 11.86 24.55 13.46
CA MET A 13 10.81 23.53 13.29
C MET A 13 11.44 22.30 12.62
N PRO A 14 11.58 21.18 13.34
CA PRO A 14 11.99 19.92 12.72
C PRO A 14 10.93 19.52 11.69
N PHE A 15 11.34 18.91 10.58
CA PHE A 15 10.42 18.07 9.80
C PHE A 15 10.02 16.94 10.75
N VAL A 16 8.89 17.13 11.45
CA VAL A 16 8.33 16.11 12.32
C VAL A 16 7.82 15.05 11.37
N HIS A 17 8.53 13.92 11.25
CA HIS A 17 7.90 12.71 10.75
C HIS A 17 6.59 12.58 11.51
N PRO A 18 5.41 12.65 10.87
CA PRO A 18 4.19 12.40 11.59
C PRO A 18 4.34 11.00 12.18
N GLU A 19 4.43 10.94 13.51
CA GLU A 19 4.53 9.69 14.23
C GLU A 19 3.15 9.42 14.78
N ILE A 20 2.53 8.36 14.28
CA ILE A 20 1.25 7.91 14.80
C ILE A 20 1.56 6.78 15.78
N LEU A 21 1.34 7.08 17.06
CA LEU A 21 1.40 6.10 18.13
C LEU A 21 0.02 5.46 18.28
N ILE A 22 -0.07 4.16 18.02
CA ILE A 22 -1.32 3.42 18.12
C ILE A 22 -1.20 2.40 19.25
N THR A 23 -2.13 2.51 20.21
CA THR A 23 -2.25 1.57 21.32
C THR A 23 -3.30 0.51 20.96
N ILE A 24 -2.94 -0.77 21.01
CA ILE A 24 -3.79 -1.90 20.63
C ILE A 24 -4.44 -2.47 21.89
N GLY A 25 -5.77 -2.38 22.01
CA GLY A 25 -6.56 -2.96 23.09
C GLY A 25 -7.56 -2.05 23.83
N LYS A 26 -7.68 -0.77 23.46
CA LYS A 26 -8.66 0.17 24.03
C LYS A 26 -9.65 0.71 23.00
N SER A 27 -10.93 0.74 23.38
CA SER A 27 -11.95 1.61 22.80
C SER A 27 -11.45 3.06 22.77
N THR A 28 -11.36 3.63 21.58
CA THR A 28 -10.81 4.97 21.32
C THR A 28 -11.73 6.09 21.83
N ASP A 29 -11.23 6.90 22.76
CA ASP A 29 -11.58 8.32 22.87
C ASP A 29 -10.33 9.12 22.41
N PRO A 30 -10.37 9.79 21.24
CA PRO A 30 -9.19 10.38 20.62
C PRO A 30 -8.96 11.79 21.17
N ASN A 31 -8.43 11.91 22.39
CA ASN A 31 -7.85 13.17 22.86
C ASN A 31 -6.77 12.91 23.92
N LYS A 32 -5.50 12.86 23.48
CA LYS A 32 -4.36 13.23 24.33
C LYS A 32 -3.11 13.54 23.50
N GLU A 33 -2.83 14.84 23.36
CA GLU A 33 -1.53 15.36 22.96
C GLU A 33 -0.43 14.94 23.93
N THR A 34 0.79 14.70 23.44
CA THR A 34 1.99 14.79 24.28
C THR A 34 3.17 15.33 23.50
N THR A 35 3.81 16.33 24.11
CA THR A 35 4.95 17.14 23.67
C THR A 35 6.27 16.44 23.96
N LEU A 36 7.26 16.53 23.05
CA LEU A 36 8.67 16.22 23.35
C LEU A 36 9.66 17.12 22.57
N ASP A 37 10.65 17.60 23.32
CA ASP A 37 11.68 18.62 23.02
C ASP A 37 13.01 17.98 22.57
N PRO A 38 13.64 18.39 21.44
CA PRO A 38 14.92 17.86 21.01
C PRO A 38 15.98 18.95 20.79
N VAL A 39 16.95 19.08 21.70
CA VAL A 39 18.19 19.84 21.42
C VAL A 39 19.42 19.04 21.84
N LYS A 40 20.15 18.51 20.82
CA LYS A 40 21.63 18.51 20.70
C LYS A 40 22.14 17.56 19.60
N PHE A 41 21.88 17.84 18.32
CA PHE A 41 22.57 17.16 17.20
C PHE A 41 22.70 18.03 15.92
N GLU A 42 22.78 19.35 16.06
CA GLU A 42 22.43 20.29 14.97
C GLU A 42 23.59 20.91 14.16
N LYS A 43 24.83 21.00 14.67
CA LYS A 43 25.72 22.04 14.13
C LYS A 43 26.48 21.76 12.82
N ALA A 44 26.24 20.63 12.14
CA ALA A 44 26.84 20.33 10.83
C ALA A 44 25.81 19.97 9.74
N LYS A 45 24.52 19.76 10.09
CA LYS A 45 23.43 19.35 9.16
C LYS A 45 22.63 20.55 8.60
N ASN A 46 22.87 21.77 9.11
CA ASN A 46 21.96 22.91 8.95
C ASN A 46 22.09 23.69 7.63
N LYS A 47 23.25 23.68 6.95
CA LYS A 47 23.45 24.54 5.77
C LYS A 47 22.77 24.03 4.48
N GLY A 48 22.61 22.71 4.32
CA GLY A 48 21.81 22.10 3.24
C GLY A 48 20.31 22.07 3.56
N ARG A 49 19.96 21.93 4.85
CA ARG A 49 18.57 21.93 5.34
C ARG A 49 17.89 23.29 5.20
N GLU A 50 18.61 24.40 5.39
CA GLU A 50 18.07 25.75 5.18
C GLU A 50 17.66 25.99 3.72
N SER A 51 18.48 25.55 2.76
CA SER A 51 18.19 25.67 1.33
C SER A 51 16.96 24.83 0.92
N ALA A 52 16.86 23.59 1.41
CA ALA A 52 15.70 22.73 1.18
C ALA A 52 14.43 23.27 1.85
N ASN A 53 14.51 23.79 3.07
CA ASN A 53 13.38 24.41 3.76
C ASN A 53 12.88 25.68 3.09
N ASP A 54 13.76 26.49 2.51
CA ASP A 54 13.38 27.68 1.73
C ASP A 54 12.72 27.30 0.40
N ILE A 55 13.20 26.24 -0.27
CA ILE A 55 12.56 25.67 -1.46
C ILE A 55 11.16 25.16 -1.12
N LEU A 56 11.02 24.36 -0.05
CA LEU A 56 9.73 23.83 0.39
C LEU A 56 8.78 24.93 0.85
N LYS A 57 9.23 25.94 1.61
CA LYS A 57 8.41 27.10 2.00
C LYS A 57 7.92 27.89 0.78
N GLN A 58 8.75 28.07 -0.24
CA GLN A 58 8.34 28.74 -1.48
C GLN A 58 7.34 27.93 -2.31
N LEU A 59 7.42 26.59 -2.25
CA LEU A 59 6.49 25.68 -2.90
C LEU A 59 5.15 25.63 -2.17
N PHE A 60 5.15 25.39 -0.86
CA PHE A 60 3.94 25.20 -0.06
C PHE A 60 3.19 26.51 0.24
N ASN A 61 3.85 27.68 0.29
CA ASN A 61 3.16 28.97 0.40
C ASN A 61 2.37 29.37 -0.86
N LYS A 62 2.51 28.62 -1.98
CA LYS A 62 1.77 28.83 -3.23
C LYS A 62 0.64 27.83 -3.45
N VAL A 63 0.54 26.80 -2.61
CA VAL A 63 -0.54 25.81 -2.70
C VAL A 63 -1.63 26.25 -1.73
N GLU A 64 -2.68 26.88 -2.24
CA GLU A 64 -3.95 26.91 -1.51
C GLU A 64 -4.39 25.45 -1.34
N TYR A 65 -4.50 24.99 -0.10
CA TYR A 65 -5.11 23.71 0.24
C TYR A 65 -6.60 23.79 -0.10
N GLY A 66 -6.91 23.68 -1.39
CA GLY A 66 -8.25 23.36 -1.85
C GLY A 66 -8.64 22.04 -1.20
N LYS A 67 -9.87 21.98 -0.70
CA LYS A 67 -10.50 20.76 -0.18
C LYS A 67 -10.21 19.63 -1.18
N ILE A 68 -9.32 18.69 -0.82
CA ILE A 68 -8.97 17.56 -1.70
C ILE A 68 -10.19 16.65 -1.69
N GLU A 69 -11.10 16.85 -2.65
CA GLU A 69 -12.17 15.89 -2.92
C GLU A 69 -11.52 14.65 -3.52
N SER A 70 -11.19 13.69 -2.65
CA SER A 70 -10.80 12.35 -3.09
C SER A 70 -11.88 11.82 -4.03
N HIS A 71 -11.50 11.19 -5.14
CA HIS A 71 -12.44 10.69 -6.14
C HIS A 71 -13.36 9.58 -5.56
N PHE A 72 -14.40 10.00 -4.83
CA PHE A 72 -15.73 9.43 -4.53
C PHE A 72 -15.95 7.94 -4.22
N ASN A 73 -14.96 7.03 -4.27
CA ASN A 73 -15.19 5.59 -4.06
C ASN A 73 -14.56 4.97 -2.80
N THR A 74 -13.41 5.44 -2.32
CA THR A 74 -12.78 4.92 -1.08
C THR A 74 -13.13 5.70 0.18
N GLU A 75 -13.49 6.98 0.08
CA GLU A 75 -13.92 7.77 1.24
C GLU A 75 -15.14 7.15 1.92
N ARG A 76 -16.10 6.65 1.14
CA ARG A 76 -17.25 5.88 1.66
C ARG A 76 -16.84 4.56 2.33
N LEU A 77 -15.69 3.98 1.94
CA LEU A 77 -15.19 2.73 2.50
C LEU A 77 -14.53 2.96 3.86
N ASN A 78 -14.03 4.17 4.10
CA ASN A 78 -13.30 4.52 5.30
C ASN A 78 -14.15 4.38 6.56
N SER A 79 -13.57 3.76 7.59
CA SER A 79 -14.15 3.73 8.92
C SER A 79 -14.01 5.10 9.58
N LYS A 80 -15.10 5.62 10.14
CA LYS A 80 -15.20 7.01 10.63
C LYS A 80 -14.15 7.37 11.68
N ASN A 81 -13.71 6.42 12.50
CA ASN A 81 -12.68 6.62 13.53
C ASN A 81 -11.28 6.88 12.94
N PHE A 82 -11.08 6.63 11.64
CA PHE A 82 -9.80 6.80 10.96
C PHE A 82 -9.75 7.97 9.97
N ASP A 83 -10.77 8.83 9.90
CA ASP A 83 -10.82 9.97 8.96
C ASP A 83 -9.56 10.85 9.05
N SER A 84 -9.15 11.25 10.26
CA SER A 84 -7.97 12.09 10.46
C SER A 84 -6.66 11.41 10.02
N ILE A 85 -6.53 10.09 10.26
CA ILE A 85 -5.33 9.34 9.87
C ILE A 85 -5.30 9.17 8.35
N ARG A 86 -6.45 8.91 7.73
CA ARG A 86 -6.57 8.84 6.27
C ARG A 86 -6.14 10.15 5.62
N GLU A 87 -6.63 11.30 6.11
CA GLU A 87 -6.25 12.62 5.60
C GLU A 87 -4.74 12.85 5.70
N GLN A 88 -4.10 12.44 6.81
CA GLN A 88 -2.65 12.53 6.95
C GLN A 88 -1.90 11.69 5.92
N ILE A 89 -2.36 10.47 5.64
CA ILE A 89 -1.75 9.59 4.62
C ILE A 89 -1.89 10.20 3.22
N VAL A 90 -3.10 10.66 2.85
CA VAL A 90 -3.34 11.28 1.54
C VAL A 90 -2.49 12.54 1.37
N ASN A 91 -2.42 13.39 2.40
CA ASN A 91 -1.60 14.60 2.38
C ASN A 91 -0.10 14.28 2.24
N LEU A 92 0.38 13.21 2.89
CA LEU A 92 1.76 12.76 2.75
C LEU A 92 2.07 12.40 1.30
N TYR A 93 1.23 11.62 0.64
CA TYR A 93 1.48 11.25 -0.76
C TYR A 93 1.43 12.46 -1.69
N PHE A 94 0.47 13.36 -1.50
CA PHE A 94 0.43 14.61 -2.25
C PHE A 94 1.72 15.42 -2.09
N GLN A 95 2.23 15.56 -0.85
CA GLN A 95 3.51 16.22 -0.60
C GLN A 95 4.67 15.51 -1.31
N ARG A 96 4.71 14.17 -1.25
CA ARG A 96 5.74 13.38 -1.92
C ARG A 96 5.69 13.53 -3.43
N GLU A 97 4.51 13.59 -4.04
CA GLU A 97 4.35 13.84 -5.47
C GLU A 97 4.95 15.20 -5.86
N VAL A 98 4.64 16.26 -5.09
CA VAL A 98 5.21 17.60 -5.30
C VAL A 98 6.75 17.57 -5.18
N ILE A 99 7.28 16.92 -4.15
CA ILE A 99 8.72 16.78 -3.93
C ILE A 99 9.37 16.02 -5.10
N SER A 100 8.78 14.92 -5.54
CA SER A 100 9.30 14.10 -6.63
C SER A 100 9.31 14.86 -7.96
N ASN A 101 8.25 15.62 -8.22
CA ASN A 101 8.17 16.51 -9.38
C ASN A 101 9.26 17.59 -9.37
N GLU A 102 9.58 18.17 -8.21
CA GLU A 102 10.70 19.10 -8.08
C GLU A 102 12.05 18.41 -8.22
N ALA A 103 12.24 17.22 -7.61
CA ALA A 103 13.46 16.42 -7.76
C ALA A 103 13.77 16.15 -9.23
N ASN A 104 12.74 15.86 -10.04
CA ASN A 104 12.87 15.69 -11.49
C ASN A 104 13.33 16.97 -12.19
N LYS A 105 12.81 18.16 -11.81
CA LYS A 105 13.27 19.45 -12.36
C LYS A 105 14.74 19.74 -12.03
N PHE A 106 15.14 19.51 -10.77
CA PHE A 106 16.54 19.64 -10.34
C PHE A 106 17.45 18.65 -11.08
N SER A 107 16.99 17.41 -11.29
CA SER A 107 17.73 16.38 -12.04
C SER A 107 17.96 16.81 -13.49
N LEU A 108 16.91 17.27 -14.18
CA LEU A 108 17.01 17.76 -15.56
C LEU A 108 17.95 18.97 -15.66
N ASN A 109 17.93 19.88 -14.69
CA ASN A 109 18.85 21.03 -14.66
C ASN A 109 20.30 20.59 -14.45
N TYR A 110 20.54 19.66 -13.53
CA TYR A 110 21.86 19.07 -13.28
C TYR A 110 22.41 18.40 -14.55
N GLU A 111 21.63 17.55 -15.21
CA GLU A 111 22.01 16.88 -16.47
C GLU A 111 22.34 17.90 -17.58
N ARG A 112 21.55 18.97 -17.69
CA ARG A 112 21.80 20.06 -18.65
C ARG A 112 23.14 20.75 -18.38
N ILE A 113 23.44 21.11 -17.13
CA ILE A 113 24.70 21.75 -16.75
C ILE A 113 25.86 20.78 -16.96
N GLN A 114 25.70 19.50 -16.60
CA GLN A 114 26.69 18.46 -16.77
C GLN A 114 27.06 18.27 -18.25
N ALA A 115 26.05 18.20 -19.14
CA ALA A 115 26.27 18.11 -20.58
C ALA A 115 26.98 19.35 -21.14
N GLN A 116 26.63 20.55 -20.67
CA GLN A 116 27.30 21.80 -21.06
C GLN A 116 28.76 21.82 -20.58
N HIS A 117 29.02 21.41 -19.34
CA HIS A 117 30.34 21.29 -18.77
C HIS A 117 31.20 20.29 -19.56
N PHE A 118 30.67 19.10 -19.86
CA PHE A 118 31.37 18.08 -20.65
C PHE A 118 31.74 18.59 -22.05
N LYS A 119 30.78 19.16 -22.78
CA LYS A 119 31.01 19.73 -24.12
C LYS A 119 32.05 20.86 -24.10
N THR A 120 31.99 21.74 -23.10
CA THR A 120 32.90 22.89 -22.98
C THR A 120 34.31 22.45 -22.58
N SER A 121 34.43 21.50 -21.65
CA SER A 121 35.71 20.97 -21.15
C SER A 121 36.47 20.16 -22.19
N ASN A 122 35.74 19.45 -23.07
CA ASN A 122 36.31 18.66 -24.15
C ASN A 122 36.43 19.43 -25.49
N SER A 123 36.18 20.73 -25.49
CA SER A 123 36.33 21.56 -26.70
C SER A 123 37.80 21.76 -27.09
N PHE A 124 38.07 21.80 -28.39
CA PHE A 124 39.39 22.15 -28.92
C PHE A 124 39.87 23.54 -28.46
N PHE A 125 38.94 24.46 -28.16
CA PHE A 125 39.23 25.82 -27.67
C PHE A 125 39.16 25.95 -26.14
N LYS A 126 39.22 24.85 -25.37
CA LYS A 126 39.11 24.88 -23.90
C LYS A 126 40.04 25.88 -23.20
N PHE A 127 41.21 26.14 -23.78
CA PHE A 127 42.18 27.10 -23.24
C PHE A 127 41.68 28.56 -23.25
N LEU A 128 40.79 28.92 -24.18
CA LEU A 128 40.12 30.23 -24.23
C LEU A 128 38.90 30.30 -23.31
N LEU A 129 38.38 29.16 -22.87
CA LEU A 129 37.12 29.04 -22.15
C LEU A 129 37.31 28.73 -20.65
N LYS A 130 38.52 28.87 -20.10
CA LYS A 130 38.84 28.53 -18.69
C LYS A 130 37.86 29.12 -17.67
N LYS A 131 37.53 30.42 -17.76
CA LYS A 131 36.56 31.08 -16.85
C LYS A 131 35.16 30.47 -16.96
N LYS A 132 34.74 30.10 -18.18
CA LYS A 132 33.44 29.48 -18.44
C LYS A 132 33.39 28.06 -17.88
N ILE A 133 34.48 27.29 -18.04
CA ILE A 133 34.62 25.95 -17.46
C ILE A 133 34.51 26.05 -15.94
N GLN A 134 35.27 26.94 -15.30
CA GLN A 134 35.21 27.16 -13.86
C GLN A 134 33.79 27.47 -13.38
N LYS A 135 33.10 28.44 -14.03
CA LYS A 135 31.71 28.78 -13.70
C LYS A 135 30.77 27.58 -13.85
N LEU A 136 30.94 26.77 -14.91
CA LEU A 136 30.14 25.57 -15.12
C LEU A 136 30.44 24.48 -14.08
N THR A 137 31.69 24.38 -13.61
CA THR A 137 32.07 23.47 -12.52
C THR A 137 31.41 23.88 -11.20
N GLU A 138 31.45 25.18 -10.86
CA GLU A 138 30.78 25.74 -9.68
C GLU A 138 29.26 25.50 -9.75
N GLN A 139 28.63 25.81 -10.88
CA GLN A 139 27.19 25.56 -11.10
C GLN A 139 26.81 24.08 -11.06
N LEU A 140 27.70 23.19 -11.50
CA LEU A 140 27.47 21.75 -11.46
C LEU A 140 27.48 21.24 -10.00
N GLU A 141 28.40 21.76 -9.19
CA GLU A 141 28.47 21.43 -7.77
C GLU A 141 27.26 21.96 -7.01
N ASP A 142 26.87 23.22 -7.24
CA ASP A 142 25.67 23.81 -6.64
C ASP A 142 24.41 23.00 -7.02
N SER A 143 24.21 22.74 -8.32
CA SER A 143 23.05 21.98 -8.80
C SER A 143 23.04 20.53 -8.31
N LYS A 144 24.21 19.94 -8.03
CA LYS A 144 24.32 18.60 -7.44
C LYS A 144 23.88 18.65 -5.98
N ASN A 145 24.35 19.62 -5.21
CA ASN A 145 23.98 19.80 -3.80
C ASN A 145 22.48 20.06 -3.66
N ASP A 146 21.88 20.86 -4.54
CA ASP A 146 20.44 21.10 -4.56
C ASP A 146 19.66 19.80 -4.85
N LEU A 147 20.08 19.04 -5.86
CA LEU A 147 19.45 17.76 -6.21
C LEU A 147 19.54 16.74 -5.06
N GLU A 148 20.71 16.63 -4.43
CA GLU A 148 20.93 15.76 -3.27
C GLU A 148 20.04 16.19 -2.09
N SER A 149 19.89 17.49 -1.87
CA SER A 149 19.02 18.03 -0.82
C SER A 149 17.55 17.67 -1.04
N VAL A 150 17.03 17.81 -2.26
CA VAL A 150 15.63 17.45 -2.57
C VAL A 150 15.40 15.95 -2.50
N LYS A 151 16.35 15.13 -2.96
CA LYS A 151 16.26 13.67 -2.82
C LYS A 151 16.26 13.22 -1.37
N ASN A 152 17.08 13.84 -0.52
CA ASN A 152 17.07 13.56 0.91
C ASN A 152 15.71 13.90 1.54
N VAL A 153 15.05 14.97 1.11
CA VAL A 153 13.68 15.30 1.57
C VAL A 153 12.68 14.23 1.13
N GLU A 154 12.77 13.74 -0.10
CA GLU A 154 11.91 12.66 -0.60
C GLU A 154 12.08 11.36 0.21
N GLU A 155 13.33 11.04 0.59
CA GLU A 155 13.67 9.88 1.43
C GLU A 155 13.23 10.06 2.89
N GLU A 156 13.38 11.27 3.46
CA GLU A 156 12.96 11.60 4.83
C GLU A 156 11.42 11.81 4.96
N SER A 157 10.69 11.88 3.83
CA SER A 157 9.23 12.08 3.81
C SER A 157 8.45 10.76 3.97
N TYR A 158 8.28 10.28 5.19
CA TYR A 158 7.52 9.07 5.47
C TYR A 158 6.64 9.21 6.72
N LEU A 159 5.61 8.37 6.79
CA LEU A 159 4.77 8.16 7.96
C LEU A 159 5.35 7.03 8.81
N SER A 160 5.64 7.29 10.08
CA SER A 160 6.05 6.25 11.02
C SER A 160 4.84 5.80 11.84
N ILE A 161 4.46 4.53 11.72
CA ILE A 161 3.40 3.91 12.52
C ILE A 161 4.05 3.02 13.56
N LYS A 162 3.92 3.40 14.84
CA LYS A 162 4.40 2.60 15.97
C LYS A 162 3.22 1.97 16.71
N CYS A 163 3.29 0.66 16.86
CA CYS A 163 2.29 -0.13 17.55
C CYS A 163 2.75 -0.45 18.97
N VAL A 164 1.90 -0.12 19.95
CA VAL A 164 2.10 -0.48 21.36
C VAL A 164 0.97 -1.41 21.79
N TYR A 165 1.32 -2.61 22.22
CA TYR A 165 0.36 -3.61 22.67
C TYR A 165 0.07 -3.40 24.16
N GLU A 166 -1.19 -3.29 24.54
CA GLU A 166 -1.57 -3.13 25.96
C GLU A 166 -1.27 -4.38 26.78
N THR A 167 -1.44 -5.55 26.18
CA THR A 167 -1.23 -6.84 26.84
C THR A 167 -0.34 -7.75 26.00
N ASN A 168 0.34 -8.68 26.67
CA ASN A 168 1.08 -9.74 25.99
C ASN A 168 0.15 -10.66 25.19
N GLU A 169 -1.12 -10.78 25.58
CA GLU A 169 -2.12 -11.58 24.89
C GLU A 169 -2.40 -11.04 23.48
N PHE A 170 -2.59 -9.72 23.32
CA PHE A 170 -2.73 -9.10 21.99
C PHE A 170 -1.53 -9.40 21.09
N LYS A 171 -0.33 -9.23 21.64
CA LYS A 171 0.90 -9.49 20.90
C LYS A 171 1.03 -10.95 20.47
N GLN A 172 0.66 -11.89 21.34
CA GLN A 172 0.65 -13.32 21.02
C GLN A 172 -0.38 -13.64 19.94
N LYS A 173 -1.61 -13.12 20.06
CA LYS A 173 -2.68 -13.36 19.09
C LYS A 173 -2.40 -12.77 17.72
N TYR A 174 -1.79 -11.59 17.68
CA TYR A 174 -1.29 -11.03 16.42
C TYR A 174 -0.15 -11.89 15.84
N SER A 175 0.75 -12.40 16.68
CA SER A 175 1.80 -13.34 16.23
C SER A 175 1.22 -14.65 15.66
N ASP A 176 0.16 -15.18 16.25
CA ASP A 176 -0.56 -16.37 15.74
C ASP A 176 -1.20 -16.07 14.37
N LEU A 177 -1.79 -14.88 14.22
CA LEU A 177 -2.32 -14.39 12.94
C LEU A 177 -1.22 -14.30 11.87
N ILE A 178 -0.07 -13.72 12.20
CA ILE A 178 1.11 -13.67 11.31
C ILE A 178 1.59 -15.08 10.92
N SER A 179 1.62 -16.00 11.88
CA SER A 179 2.01 -17.39 11.64
C SER A 179 1.04 -18.07 10.67
N SER A 180 -0.27 -17.98 10.91
CA SER A 180 -1.29 -18.55 10.02
C SER A 180 -1.24 -17.93 8.63
N PHE A 181 -1.08 -16.61 8.50
CA PHE A 181 -0.92 -15.94 7.21
C PHE A 181 0.35 -16.40 6.48
N THR A 182 1.46 -16.62 7.20
CA THR A 182 2.70 -17.15 6.62
C THR A 182 2.47 -18.50 5.95
N THR A 183 1.59 -19.34 6.53
CA THR A 183 1.20 -20.59 5.89
C THR A 183 0.30 -20.35 4.68
N LEU A 184 -0.75 -19.53 4.83
CA LEU A 184 -1.73 -19.21 3.78
C LEU A 184 -1.09 -18.65 2.51
N LYS A 185 -0.16 -17.69 2.64
CA LYS A 185 0.50 -17.08 1.49
C LYS A 185 1.35 -18.06 0.68
N ASN A 186 1.69 -19.22 1.26
CA ASN A 186 2.46 -20.29 0.63
C ASN A 186 1.53 -21.41 0.10
N SER A 187 0.24 -21.13 -0.10
CA SER A 187 -0.60 -21.96 -0.97
C SER A 187 -0.10 -21.88 -2.42
N ASP A 188 -0.12 -23.01 -3.14
CA ASP A 188 0.38 -23.08 -4.52
C ASP A 188 -0.37 -22.11 -5.45
N VAL A 189 -1.68 -21.98 -5.23
CA VAL A 189 -2.52 -21.04 -5.97
C VAL A 189 -3.53 -20.34 -5.06
N ILE A 190 -3.62 -19.03 -5.25
CA ILE A 190 -4.67 -18.17 -4.72
C ILE A 190 -5.34 -17.48 -5.91
N TRP A 191 -6.65 -17.63 -5.98
CA TRP A 191 -7.50 -17.04 -7.00
C TRP A 191 -8.30 -15.91 -6.40
N ASP A 192 -8.32 -14.77 -7.08
CA ASP A 192 -9.30 -13.71 -6.88
C ASP A 192 -10.43 -13.85 -7.91
N MET A 193 -11.66 -13.74 -7.43
CA MET A 193 -12.86 -13.98 -8.23
C MET A 193 -13.50 -12.68 -8.67
N THR A 194 -13.40 -12.41 -9.97
CA THR A 194 -14.03 -11.23 -10.56
C THR A 194 -15.31 -11.61 -11.30
N TYR A 195 -16.36 -10.83 -11.05
CA TYR A 195 -17.62 -10.96 -11.79
C TYR A 195 -17.46 -10.29 -13.15
N SER A 196 -17.76 -10.99 -14.26
CA SER A 196 -17.96 -10.34 -15.55
C SER A 196 -19.43 -9.95 -15.72
N GLU A 197 -19.71 -8.75 -16.22
CA GLU A 197 -21.08 -8.35 -16.56
C GLU A 197 -21.75 -9.35 -17.53
N ALA A 198 -23.06 -9.51 -17.39
CA ALA A 198 -23.86 -10.36 -18.28
C ALA A 198 -23.80 -9.80 -19.71
N ASN A 199 -23.44 -10.65 -20.67
CA ASN A 199 -23.30 -10.25 -22.06
C ASN A 199 -24.69 -9.93 -22.65
N ILE A 200 -25.03 -8.64 -22.80
CA ILE A 200 -26.37 -8.15 -23.20
C ILE A 200 -26.76 -8.62 -24.62
N GLU A 201 -25.79 -8.96 -25.47
CA GLU A 201 -26.02 -9.34 -26.86
C GLU A 201 -26.53 -10.78 -27.03
N THR A 202 -26.32 -11.66 -26.05
CA THR A 202 -26.87 -13.01 -26.06
C THR A 202 -28.07 -13.07 -25.14
N LYS A 203 -29.23 -13.50 -25.64
CA LYS A 203 -30.47 -13.77 -24.88
C LYS A 203 -30.34 -14.90 -23.82
N ALA A 204 -29.14 -15.10 -23.27
CA ALA A 204 -28.88 -15.92 -22.10
C ALA A 204 -28.92 -15.00 -20.87
N ALA A 205 -30.13 -14.66 -20.43
CA ALA A 205 -30.32 -14.11 -19.09
C ALA A 205 -29.76 -15.11 -18.06
N ALA A 206 -28.96 -14.61 -17.12
CA ALA A 206 -28.57 -15.26 -15.86
C ALA A 206 -27.42 -16.30 -15.85
N GLN A 207 -26.33 -16.08 -16.60
CA GLN A 207 -25.04 -16.68 -16.23
C GLN A 207 -23.95 -15.60 -16.17
N THR A 208 -23.74 -15.04 -14.98
CA THR A 208 -22.50 -14.31 -14.69
C THR A 208 -21.36 -15.31 -14.83
N VAL A 209 -20.55 -15.17 -15.89
CA VAL A 209 -19.35 -15.98 -16.04
C VAL A 209 -18.36 -15.51 -14.98
N MET A 210 -18.22 -16.27 -13.92
CA MET A 210 -17.26 -15.97 -12.86
C MET A 210 -15.85 -16.22 -13.40
N ARG A 211 -15.02 -15.18 -13.47
CA ARG A 211 -13.62 -15.29 -13.87
C ARG A 211 -12.76 -15.39 -12.62
N ARG A 212 -11.70 -16.18 -12.70
CA ARG A 212 -10.68 -16.29 -11.65
C ARG A 212 -9.35 -15.76 -12.16
N ASN A 213 -8.69 -14.95 -11.36
CA ASN A 213 -7.38 -14.38 -11.68
C ASN A 213 -6.41 -14.78 -10.59
N LYS A 214 -5.21 -15.22 -10.96
CA LYS A 214 -4.20 -15.61 -9.96
C LYS A 214 -3.68 -14.35 -9.28
N VAL A 215 -3.67 -14.34 -7.96
CA VAL A 215 -3.16 -13.24 -7.12
C VAL A 215 -2.16 -13.78 -6.10
N ASN A 216 -1.38 -12.90 -5.49
CA ASN A 216 -0.36 -13.25 -4.52
C ASN A 216 -0.60 -12.57 -3.19
N PHE A 217 -0.51 -13.35 -2.12
CA PHE A 217 -0.44 -12.82 -0.77
C PHE A 217 1.03 -12.69 -0.36
N SER A 218 1.38 -11.60 0.31
CA SER A 218 2.78 -11.33 0.66
C SER A 218 2.92 -10.53 1.95
N PHE A 219 4.15 -10.41 2.45
CA PHE A 219 4.49 -9.41 3.46
C PHE A 219 5.05 -8.20 2.73
N LYS A 220 4.24 -7.16 2.60
CA LYS A 220 4.56 -5.94 1.86
C LYS A 220 4.02 -4.75 2.65
N SER A 221 4.80 -3.68 2.71
CA SER A 221 4.37 -2.40 3.26
C SER A 221 4.00 -1.45 2.13
N ILE A 222 3.15 -0.47 2.44
CA ILE A 222 2.81 0.60 1.52
C ILE A 222 4.01 1.57 1.45
N PRO A 223 4.45 2.01 0.25
CA PRO A 223 5.54 2.98 0.12
C PRO A 223 5.35 4.20 1.02
N ALA A 224 6.41 4.75 1.61
CA ALA A 224 6.35 5.89 2.53
C ALA A 224 5.58 5.65 3.85
N ILE A 225 5.10 4.42 4.13
CA ILE A 225 4.62 4.02 5.45
C ILE A 225 5.64 3.06 6.06
N GLN A 226 6.25 3.48 7.16
CA GLN A 226 7.22 2.69 7.91
C GLN A 226 6.60 2.18 9.20
N THR A 227 6.80 0.90 9.49
CA THR A 227 6.39 0.31 10.76
C THR A 227 7.33 -0.83 11.13
N THR A 228 7.40 -1.15 12.42
CA THR A 228 8.18 -2.27 12.94
C THR A 228 7.45 -3.60 12.82
N GLU A 229 6.12 -3.55 12.68
CA GLU A 229 5.28 -4.75 12.61
C GLU A 229 5.26 -5.35 11.20
N LYS A 230 5.04 -6.65 11.12
CA LYS A 230 4.88 -7.35 9.83
C LYS A 230 3.46 -7.17 9.33
N ASN A 231 3.28 -6.40 8.27
CA ASN A 231 1.96 -6.27 7.64
C ASN A 231 1.81 -7.31 6.54
N PHE A 232 0.66 -7.96 6.52
CA PHE A 232 0.31 -8.86 5.44
C PHE A 232 -0.54 -8.15 4.39
N HIS A 233 -0.30 -8.53 3.15
CA HIS A 233 -0.80 -7.89 1.94
C HIS A 233 -1.61 -8.91 1.14
N PHE A 234 -2.85 -8.55 0.83
CA PHE A 234 -3.72 -9.28 -0.07
C PHE A 234 -3.80 -8.50 -1.37
N GLU A 235 -3.20 -9.06 -2.43
CA GLU A 235 -3.33 -8.53 -3.78
C GLU A 235 -4.78 -8.68 -4.26
N ASN A 236 -5.32 -7.63 -4.86
CA ASN A 236 -6.65 -7.59 -5.45
C ASN A 236 -6.52 -7.33 -6.96
N PHE A 237 -7.22 -8.11 -7.80
CA PHE A 237 -7.05 -8.03 -9.24
C PHE A 237 -7.72 -6.80 -9.87
N ASN A 238 -8.89 -6.40 -9.38
CA ASN A 238 -9.70 -5.32 -9.98
C ASN A 238 -9.96 -4.13 -9.05
N GLY A 239 -9.32 -4.11 -7.86
CA GLY A 239 -9.48 -3.10 -6.84
C GLY A 239 -8.16 -2.70 -6.18
N GLY A 240 -8.26 -2.01 -5.05
CA GLY A 240 -7.13 -1.77 -4.16
C GLY A 240 -6.77 -3.02 -3.36
N ASP A 241 -5.49 -3.10 -3.04
CA ASP A 241 -4.92 -4.15 -2.22
C ASP A 241 -5.24 -3.90 -0.73
N PHE A 242 -5.34 -4.97 0.06
CA PHE A 242 -5.50 -4.85 1.51
C PHE A 242 -4.17 -5.02 2.22
N TYR A 243 -3.84 -4.09 3.09
CA TYR A 243 -2.68 -4.14 3.97
C TYR A 243 -3.17 -4.19 5.42
N PHE A 244 -3.03 -5.34 6.05
CA PHE A 244 -3.49 -5.57 7.42
C PHE A 244 -2.39 -5.19 8.41
N TYR A 245 -2.62 -4.11 9.14
CA TYR A 245 -1.82 -3.68 10.28
C TYR A 245 -2.45 -4.25 11.56
N PRO A 246 -1.78 -4.19 12.73
CA PRO A 246 -2.36 -4.72 13.95
C PRO A 246 -3.72 -4.13 14.33
N SER A 247 -3.95 -2.82 14.14
CA SER A 247 -5.15 -2.15 14.67
C SER A 247 -6.14 -1.70 13.61
N PHE A 248 -5.75 -1.71 12.33
CA PHE A 248 -6.55 -1.25 11.20
C PHE A 248 -6.08 -1.94 9.93
N ILE A 249 -6.85 -1.79 8.86
CA ILE A 249 -6.55 -2.35 7.56
C ILE A 249 -6.55 -1.19 6.57
N ILE A 250 -5.48 -1.02 5.80
CA ILE A 250 -5.46 -0.03 4.72
C ILE A 250 -5.90 -0.72 3.43
N TYR A 251 -6.99 -0.27 2.85
CA TYR A 251 -7.33 -0.54 1.46
C TYR A 251 -6.64 0.51 0.59
N PHE A 252 -5.63 0.10 -0.17
CA PHE A 252 -4.79 1.00 -0.95
C PHE A 252 -4.91 0.67 -2.43
N LYS A 253 -5.55 1.56 -3.20
CA LYS A 253 -5.66 1.41 -4.65
C LYS A 253 -4.64 2.26 -5.38
N ASN A 254 -4.45 3.49 -4.94
CA ASN A 254 -3.37 4.37 -5.34
C ASN A 254 -3.21 5.48 -4.28
N GLU A 255 -2.27 6.39 -4.53
CA GLU A 255 -1.89 7.49 -3.62
C GLU A 255 -3.05 8.46 -3.26
N GLU A 256 -4.07 8.55 -4.11
CA GLU A 256 -5.26 9.40 -3.91
C GLU A 256 -6.49 8.61 -3.43
N ASP A 257 -6.50 7.29 -3.62
CA ASP A 257 -7.65 6.39 -3.43
C ASP A 257 -7.32 5.36 -2.33
N ILE A 258 -7.36 5.84 -1.09
CA ILE A 258 -7.00 5.11 0.14
C ILE A 258 -8.20 5.08 1.09
N ALA A 259 -8.48 3.94 1.70
CA ALA A 259 -9.39 3.81 2.84
C ALA A 259 -8.68 3.12 4.01
N ILE A 260 -9.05 3.50 5.23
CA ILE A 260 -8.63 2.82 6.45
C ILE A 260 -9.88 2.19 7.07
N LEU A 261 -9.82 0.88 7.25
CA LEU A 261 -10.90 0.07 7.78
C LEU A 261 -10.57 -0.33 9.21
N ASP A 262 -11.54 -0.18 10.09
CA ASP A 262 -11.55 -0.84 11.38
C ASP A 262 -11.75 -2.35 11.15
N TYR A 263 -11.10 -3.17 11.97
CA TYR A 263 -11.35 -4.61 11.94
C TYR A 263 -12.83 -4.91 12.19
N ASN A 264 -13.53 -4.14 13.02
CA ASN A 264 -14.95 -4.33 13.33
C ASN A 264 -15.87 -4.10 12.13
N ASP A 265 -15.45 -3.31 11.15
CA ASP A 265 -16.24 -3.02 9.95
C ASP A 265 -16.01 -4.06 8.85
N LEU A 266 -15.01 -4.93 8.99
CA LEU A 266 -14.62 -5.94 8.01
C LEU A 266 -14.95 -7.36 8.48
N GLN A 267 -15.87 -7.99 7.78
CA GLN A 267 -16.22 -9.39 7.96
C GLN A 267 -15.34 -10.27 7.07
N LEU A 268 -14.67 -11.27 7.68
CA LEU A 268 -13.87 -12.25 6.97
C LEU A 268 -14.42 -13.65 7.21
N ASN A 269 -15.13 -14.17 6.21
CA ASN A 269 -15.84 -15.44 6.31
C ASN A 269 -15.12 -16.54 5.56
N TYR A 270 -15.07 -17.72 6.18
CA TYR A 270 -14.56 -18.94 5.56
C TYR A 270 -15.70 -19.82 5.06
N SER A 271 -15.50 -20.45 3.89
CA SER A 271 -16.30 -21.60 3.47
C SER A 271 -15.47 -22.54 2.58
N GLU A 272 -15.99 -23.73 2.31
CA GLU A 272 -15.37 -24.67 1.38
C GLU A 272 -16.11 -24.63 0.05
N ALA A 273 -15.37 -24.63 -1.06
CA ALA A 273 -15.94 -24.63 -2.40
C ALA A 273 -15.38 -25.77 -3.24
N ARG A 274 -16.28 -26.41 -4.00
CA ARG A 274 -15.95 -27.55 -4.86
C ARG A 274 -15.86 -27.09 -6.31
N PHE A 275 -14.79 -27.49 -6.99
CA PHE A 275 -14.58 -27.19 -8.41
C PHE A 275 -14.32 -28.46 -9.20
N LEU A 276 -14.65 -28.42 -10.49
CA LEU A 276 -14.19 -29.41 -11.45
C LEU A 276 -12.92 -28.86 -12.10
N GLU A 277 -11.81 -29.56 -11.95
CA GLU A 277 -10.52 -29.14 -12.54
C GLU A 277 -9.93 -30.27 -13.37
N GLU A 278 -9.36 -29.90 -14.52
CA GLU A 278 -8.57 -30.82 -15.33
C GLU A 278 -7.35 -31.29 -14.53
N ALA A 279 -7.05 -32.59 -14.56
CA ALA A 279 -6.00 -33.18 -13.71
C ALA A 279 -4.62 -32.51 -13.86
N LYS A 280 -4.32 -31.94 -15.02
CA LYS A 280 -3.07 -31.22 -15.32
C LYS A 280 -2.99 -29.81 -14.72
N ASP A 281 -4.14 -29.23 -14.37
CA ASP A 281 -4.28 -27.85 -13.90
C ASP A 281 -4.49 -27.79 -12.37
N ILE A 282 -4.59 -28.95 -11.71
CA ILE A 282 -4.75 -29.06 -10.25
C ILE A 282 -3.43 -28.70 -9.56
N ALA A 283 -3.50 -27.72 -8.67
CA ALA A 283 -2.40 -27.34 -7.80
C ALA A 283 -1.99 -28.47 -6.85
N SER A 284 -0.71 -28.54 -6.52
CA SER A 284 -0.09 -29.66 -5.80
C SER A 284 -0.57 -29.84 -4.36
N ASP A 285 -1.07 -28.78 -3.73
CA ASP A 285 -1.61 -28.77 -2.37
C ASP A 285 -3.15 -28.79 -2.32
N THR A 286 -3.81 -28.95 -3.46
CA THR A 286 -5.28 -29.07 -3.56
C THR A 286 -5.76 -30.48 -3.21
N GLU A 287 -6.80 -30.58 -2.37
CA GLU A 287 -7.40 -31.86 -2.02
C GLU A 287 -8.43 -32.31 -3.09
N ILE A 288 -8.22 -33.51 -3.66
CA ILE A 288 -9.20 -34.16 -4.55
C ILE A 288 -10.17 -34.97 -3.69
N ILE A 289 -11.44 -34.58 -3.69
CA ILE A 289 -12.49 -35.18 -2.85
C ILE A 289 -13.37 -36.18 -3.59
N GLY A 290 -13.15 -36.34 -4.90
CA GLY A 290 -13.87 -37.29 -5.72
C GLY A 290 -13.65 -37.07 -7.21
N GLU A 291 -14.45 -37.74 -8.01
CA GLU A 291 -14.47 -37.61 -9.47
C GLU A 291 -15.92 -37.63 -9.94
N THR A 292 -16.19 -36.93 -11.04
CA THR A 292 -17.46 -37.02 -11.78
C THR A 292 -17.18 -37.17 -13.27
N TRP A 293 -18.21 -37.35 -14.09
CA TRP A 293 -18.06 -37.33 -15.55
C TRP A 293 -18.11 -35.90 -16.07
N TYR A 294 -17.29 -35.57 -17.07
CA TYR A 294 -17.29 -34.25 -17.70
C TYR A 294 -18.67 -33.90 -18.28
N ARG A 295 -19.38 -34.90 -18.84
CA ARG A 295 -20.81 -34.82 -19.18
C ARG A 295 -21.61 -35.83 -18.38
N VAL A 296 -22.52 -35.36 -17.53
CA VAL A 296 -23.40 -36.18 -16.70
C VAL A 296 -24.86 -36.11 -17.17
N ASN A 297 -25.58 -37.23 -16.99
CA ASN A 297 -27.04 -37.25 -16.99
C ASN A 297 -27.58 -36.62 -15.69
N LYS A 298 -28.90 -36.40 -15.62
CA LYS A 298 -29.56 -35.84 -14.43
C LYS A 298 -29.33 -36.66 -13.15
N ASP A 299 -29.03 -37.94 -13.27
CA ASP A 299 -28.74 -38.87 -12.18
C ASP A 299 -27.23 -38.95 -11.82
N GLY A 300 -26.38 -38.16 -12.49
CA GLY A 300 -24.92 -38.17 -12.29
C GLY A 300 -24.16 -39.27 -13.06
N SER A 301 -24.87 -40.17 -13.76
CA SER A 301 -24.24 -41.19 -14.61
C SER A 301 -23.62 -40.57 -15.87
N PRO A 302 -22.63 -41.22 -16.53
CA PRO A 302 -22.02 -40.68 -17.73
C PRO A 302 -23.04 -40.54 -18.87
N ASP A 303 -23.08 -39.37 -19.51
CA ASP A 303 -23.80 -39.23 -20.78
C ASP A 303 -23.01 -39.96 -21.88
N LYS A 304 -23.46 -41.18 -22.21
CA LYS A 304 -22.84 -42.06 -23.20
C LYS A 304 -23.00 -41.57 -24.64
N ARG A 305 -23.82 -40.53 -24.89
CA ARG A 305 -23.95 -39.93 -26.23
C ARG A 305 -22.77 -39.02 -26.56
N PHE A 306 -22.06 -38.52 -25.55
CA PHE A 306 -20.88 -37.70 -25.73
C PHE A 306 -19.66 -38.60 -25.97
N VAL A 307 -19.23 -38.68 -27.23
CA VAL A 307 -18.04 -39.45 -27.62
C VAL A 307 -16.81 -38.82 -26.97
N GLY A 308 -15.98 -39.63 -26.29
CA GLY A 308 -14.81 -39.14 -25.57
C GLY A 308 -15.10 -38.52 -24.21
N ASN A 309 -16.27 -38.77 -23.62
CA ASN A 309 -16.55 -38.37 -22.24
C ASN A 309 -15.53 -39.01 -21.29
N TYR A 310 -14.99 -38.20 -20.38
CA TYR A 310 -13.95 -38.60 -19.44
C TYR A 310 -14.37 -38.24 -18.02
N LYS A 311 -13.69 -38.83 -17.04
CA LYS A 311 -13.84 -38.42 -15.66
C LYS A 311 -13.01 -37.18 -15.38
N ILE A 312 -13.61 -36.23 -14.67
CA ILE A 312 -12.97 -35.00 -14.20
C ILE A 312 -12.94 -35.00 -12.67
N PRO A 313 -11.77 -34.74 -12.05
CA PRO A 313 -11.66 -34.59 -10.61
C PRO A 313 -12.57 -33.50 -10.03
N ILE A 314 -13.06 -33.75 -8.82
CA ILE A 314 -13.71 -32.76 -7.97
C ILE A 314 -12.70 -32.37 -6.89
N VAL A 315 -12.29 -31.10 -6.90
CA VAL A 315 -11.31 -30.55 -5.97
C VAL A 315 -11.96 -29.63 -4.95
N LEU A 316 -11.34 -29.50 -3.78
CA LEU A 316 -11.80 -28.64 -2.68
C LEU A 316 -10.85 -27.46 -2.50
N TYR A 317 -11.40 -26.26 -2.59
CA TYR A 317 -10.69 -25.00 -2.33
C TYR A 317 -11.25 -24.33 -1.07
N GLY A 318 -10.39 -23.60 -0.35
CA GLY A 318 -10.80 -22.76 0.77
C GLY A 318 -11.21 -21.39 0.29
N SER A 319 -12.44 -20.98 0.59
CA SER A 319 -12.99 -19.67 0.28
C SER A 319 -12.74 -18.69 1.42
N ILE A 320 -12.20 -17.52 1.09
CA ILE A 320 -12.08 -16.37 1.99
C ILE A 320 -12.91 -15.24 1.41
N HIS A 321 -14.01 -14.88 2.09
CA HIS A 321 -14.92 -13.82 1.67
C HIS A 321 -14.76 -12.61 2.58
N ILE A 322 -14.22 -11.52 2.04
CA ILE A 322 -14.09 -10.22 2.71
C ILE A 322 -15.29 -9.35 2.34
N LYS A 323 -15.99 -8.82 3.35
CA LYS A 323 -17.15 -7.94 3.18
C LYS A 323 -17.14 -6.79 4.16
N THR A 324 -17.57 -5.61 3.71
CA THR A 324 -17.92 -4.48 4.57
C THR A 324 -19.31 -3.97 4.22
N GLU A 325 -19.99 -3.31 5.17
CA GLU A 325 -21.26 -2.63 4.86
C GLU A 325 -21.06 -1.45 3.89
N SER A 326 -19.87 -0.86 3.89
CA SER A 326 -19.50 0.28 3.05
C SER A 326 -19.31 -0.06 1.56
N GLY A 327 -19.20 -1.35 1.21
CA GLY A 327 -19.24 -1.82 -0.18
C GLY A 327 -18.07 -2.66 -0.64
N ILE A 328 -17.14 -3.06 0.24
CA ILE A 328 -16.13 -4.08 -0.10
C ILE A 328 -16.81 -5.45 -0.15
N ASN A 329 -16.51 -6.23 -1.19
CA ASN A 329 -17.07 -7.56 -1.39
C ASN A 329 -16.13 -8.41 -2.24
N GLU A 330 -15.06 -8.91 -1.64
CA GLU A 330 -13.97 -9.62 -2.33
C GLU A 330 -13.95 -11.10 -1.96
N LEU A 331 -13.71 -11.95 -2.95
CA LEU A 331 -13.81 -13.40 -2.79
C LEU A 331 -12.56 -14.08 -3.33
N TYR A 332 -11.82 -14.72 -2.42
CA TYR A 332 -10.63 -15.48 -2.76
C TYR A 332 -10.89 -16.98 -2.63
N TYR A 333 -10.27 -17.78 -3.50
CA TYR A 333 -10.14 -19.22 -3.34
C TYR A 333 -8.69 -19.63 -3.24
N THR A 334 -8.38 -20.49 -2.29
CA THR A 334 -7.03 -20.99 -2.01
C THR A 334 -6.99 -22.50 -2.24
N SER A 335 -5.94 -22.98 -2.91
CA SER A 335 -5.78 -24.40 -3.23
C SER A 335 -5.78 -25.28 -1.99
N ASP A 336 -5.03 -24.89 -0.95
CA ASP A 336 -5.08 -25.56 0.34
C ASP A 336 -6.16 -24.95 1.25
N PHE A 337 -7.31 -25.62 1.29
CA PHE A 337 -8.46 -25.16 2.08
C PHE A 337 -8.21 -25.15 3.59
N LYS A 338 -7.27 -25.95 4.11
CA LYS A 338 -6.95 -26.04 5.54
C LYS A 338 -6.17 -24.81 5.98
N LYS A 339 -5.21 -24.35 5.16
CA LYS A 339 -4.47 -23.10 5.40
C LYS A 339 -5.41 -21.90 5.46
N ALA A 340 -6.37 -21.80 4.52
CA ALA A 340 -7.37 -20.73 4.55
C ALA A 340 -8.27 -20.79 5.78
N LYS A 341 -8.78 -21.98 6.12
CA LYS A 341 -9.59 -22.16 7.34
C LYS A 341 -8.85 -21.68 8.57
N HIS A 342 -7.62 -22.14 8.74
CA HIS A 342 -6.79 -21.81 9.89
C HIS A 342 -6.53 -20.30 10.00
N PHE A 343 -6.23 -19.63 8.88
CA PHE A 343 -6.07 -18.18 8.86
C PHE A 343 -7.36 -17.44 9.26
N CYS A 344 -8.52 -17.81 8.69
CA CYS A 344 -9.79 -17.18 9.03
C CYS A 344 -10.15 -17.37 10.52
N GLU A 345 -9.85 -18.53 11.10
CA GLU A 345 -10.02 -18.79 12.53
C GLU A 345 -9.12 -17.90 13.39
N GLN A 346 -7.84 -17.74 13.03
CA GLN A 346 -6.93 -16.84 13.75
C GLN A 346 -7.33 -15.37 13.58
N TYR A 347 -7.77 -14.97 12.38
CA TYR A 347 -8.28 -13.62 12.12
C TYR A 347 -9.47 -13.31 13.01
N ASN A 348 -10.47 -14.19 13.05
CA ASN A 348 -11.67 -13.99 13.87
C ASN A 348 -11.35 -14.00 15.37
N SER A 349 -10.41 -14.85 15.81
CA SER A 349 -9.93 -14.84 17.20
C SER A 349 -9.21 -13.54 17.55
N TYR A 350 -8.46 -12.95 16.61
CA TYR A 350 -7.78 -11.67 16.83
C TYR A 350 -8.78 -10.51 16.84
N GLN A 351 -9.67 -10.47 15.86
CA GLN A 351 -10.74 -9.48 15.75
C GLN A 351 -11.62 -9.43 17.01
N SER A 352 -11.96 -10.59 17.60
CA SER A 352 -12.78 -10.63 18.83
C SER A 352 -12.12 -10.00 20.08
N LEU A 353 -10.82 -9.72 20.01
CA LEU A 353 -10.08 -9.08 21.10
C LEU A 353 -9.98 -7.56 20.95
N LEU A 354 -10.12 -7.05 19.72
CA LEU A 354 -10.10 -5.61 19.41
C LEU A 354 -11.41 -4.96 19.85
#